data_AF-A0A6V7I6U1-F1
#
_entry.id   AF-A0A6V7I6U1-F1
#
_cell.length_a   1.000
_cell.length_b   1.000
_cell.length_c   1.000
_cell.angle_alpha   90.00
_cell.angle_beta   90.00
_cell.angle_gamma   90.00
#
_symmetry.space_group_name_H-M   'P 1'
#
loop_
_entity.id
_entity.type
_entity.pdbx_description
1 polymer ?
#
loop_
_entity_poly.entity_id
_entity_poly.type
_entity_poly.pdbx_seq_one_letter_code
_entity_poly.pdbx_strand_id
1 'polypeptide(L)' 'SLERWCRLRGNLLFYFKSKEQWSEPMGVIILEQCNFRVEHPTNQIPYGFSI' A
#
# COMPACT_ATOMS: atom_id res chain seq x y z
N SER A 1 -9.58 -11.14 -4.98
CA SER A 1 -8.90 -10.78 -3.72
C SER A 1 -8.75 -9.26 -3.64
N LEU A 2 -9.00 -8.67 -2.47
CA LEU A 2 -8.77 -7.23 -2.21
C LEU A 2 -7.30 -6.93 -1.87
N GLU A 3 -6.52 -7.94 -1.49
CA GLU A 3 -5.09 -7.82 -1.21
C GLU A 3 -4.30 -7.35 -2.44
N ARG A 4 -3.27 -6.53 -2.20
CA ARG A 4 -2.32 -6.09 -3.22
C ARG A 4 -0.91 -6.30 -2.71
N TRP A 5 -0.02 -6.69 -3.62
CA TRP A 5 1.40 -6.69 -3.34
C TRP A 5 1.92 -5.26 -3.51
N CYS A 6 2.53 -4.68 -2.49
CA CYS A 6 3.00 -3.30 -2.53
C CYS A 6 4.54 -3.25 -2.56
N ARG A 7 5.11 -2.34 -3.36
CA ARG A 7 6.55 -2.07 -3.42
C ARG A 7 6.79 -0.57 -3.27
N LEU A 8 7.56 -0.16 -2.28
CA LEU A 8 7.95 1.24 -2.05
C LEU A 8 9.32 1.50 -2.69
N ARG A 9 9.44 2.54 -3.53
CA ARG A 9 10.70 3.00 -4.11
C ARG A 9 10.75 4.53 -4.07
N GLY A 10 11.60 5.10 -3.22
CA GLY A 10 11.58 6.55 -2.97
C GLY A 10 10.24 6.97 -2.36
N ASN A 11 9.61 8.01 -2.92
CA ASN A 11 8.27 8.47 -2.55
C ASN A 11 7.14 7.81 -3.35
N LEU A 12 7.40 6.72 -4.09
CA LEU A 12 6.41 6.04 -4.92
C LEU A 12 6.05 4.68 -4.32
N LEU A 13 4.77 4.48 -4.02
CA LEU A 13 4.21 3.20 -3.58
C LEU A 13 3.45 2.55 -4.75
N PHE A 14 4.05 1.55 -5.36
CA PHE A 14 3.44 0.75 -6.42
C PHE A 14 2.62 -0.39 -5.83
N TYR A 15 1.46 -0.69 -6.41
CA TYR A 15 0.64 -1.85 -6.02
C TYR A 15 0.34 -2.77 -7.21
N PHE A 16 0.40 -4.08 -6.97
CA PHE A 16 0.33 -5.13 -7.98
C PHE A 16 -0.73 -6.17 -7.62
N LYS A 17 -1.23 -6.90 -8.62
CA LYS A 17 -2.19 -8.01 -8.42
C LYS A 17 -1.55 -9.23 -7.76
N SER A 18 -0.26 -9.46 -7.99
CA SER A 18 0.51 -10.59 -7.47
C SER A 18 1.92 -10.17 -7.08
N LYS A 19 2.65 -11.05 -6.38
CA LYS A 19 4.04 -10.83 -5.98
C LYS A 19 5.07 -11.09 -7.09
N GLU A 20 4.64 -11.55 -8.26
CA GLU A 20 5.52 -11.94 -9.37
C GLU A 20 6.45 -10.80 -9.79
N GLN A 21 7.73 -11.12 -10.02
CA GLN A 21 8.79 -10.13 -10.22
C GLN A 21 8.50 -9.19 -11.40
N TRP A 22 7.99 -9.76 -12.49
CA TRP A 22 7.76 -9.10 -13.79
C TRP A 22 6.31 -8.65 -13.99
N SER A 23 5.49 -8.68 -12.94
CA SER A 23 4.12 -8.17 -13.05
C SER A 23 4.12 -6.66 -13.24
N GLU A 24 3.23 -6.16 -14.10
CA GLU A 24 3.02 -4.73 -14.29
C GLU A 24 2.28 -4.12 -13.08
N PRO A 25 2.61 -2.88 -12.69
CA PRO A 25 1.90 -2.21 -11.61
C PRO A 25 0.44 -1.96 -12.00
N MET A 26 -0.48 -2.24 -11.08
CA MET A 26 -1.88 -1.83 -11.25
C MET A 26 -2.07 -0.33 -11.03
N GLY A 27 -1.13 0.31 -10.33
CA GLY A 27 -1.07 1.74 -10.16
C GLY A 27 0.05 2.14 -9.20
N VAL A 28 0.16 3.45 -9.00
CA VAL A 28 1.16 4.08 -8.13
C VAL A 28 0.49 5.15 -7.28
N ILE A 29 0.88 5.22 -6.00
CA ILE A 29 0.52 6.29 -5.08
C ILE A 29 1.79 7.10 -4.82
N ILE A 30 1.71 8.42 -5.02
CA ILE A 30 2.81 9.35 -4.74
C ILE A 30 2.66 9.81 -3.29
N LEU A 31 3.65 9.52 -2.45
CA LEU A 31 3.67 9.82 -1.01
C LEU A 31 4.38 11.14 -0.68
N GLU A 32 4.44 12.07 -1.63
CA GLU A 32 5.04 13.37 -1.39
C GLU A 32 4.14 14.22 -0.49
N GLN A 33 4.70 14.70 0.62
CA GLN A 33 3.98 15.51 1.63
C GLN A 33 2.73 14.82 2.22
N CYS A 34 2.64 13.48 2.17
CA CYS A 34 1.55 12.76 2.81
C CYS A 34 1.75 12.69 4.33
N ASN A 35 0.65 12.75 5.08
CA ASN A 35 0.66 12.49 6.51
C ASN A 35 0.04 11.12 6.75
N PHE A 36 0.72 10.27 7.52
CA PHE A 36 0.14 8.99 7.91
C PHE A 36 -0.50 9.07 9.29
N ARG A 37 -1.54 8.28 9.50
CA ARG A 37 -2.18 8.06 10.80
C ARG A 37 -2.30 6.57 11.05
N VAL A 38 -1.80 6.13 12.20
CA VAL A 38 -2.07 4.76 12.69
C VAL A 38 -3.50 4.72 13.20
N GLU A 39 -4.31 3.80 12.68
CA GLU A 39 -5.71 3.65 13.09
C GLU A 39 -5.81 2.85 14.38
N HIS A 40 -6.88 3.09 15.14
CA HIS A 40 -7.14 2.28 16.32
C HIS A 40 -7.46 0.83 15.92
N PRO A 41 -6.81 -0.18 16.53
CA PRO A 41 -7.05 -1.57 16.20
C PRO A 41 -8.52 -1.94 16.39
N THR A 42 -9.09 -2.63 15.39
CA THR A 42 -10.43 -3.22 15.47
C THR A 42 -10.36 -4.71 15.17
N ASN A 43 -11.43 -5.45 15.49
CA ASN A 43 -11.52 -6.88 15.16
C ASN A 43 -11.41 -7.16 13.65
N GLN A 44 -11.76 -6.19 12.80
CA GLN A 44 -11.67 -6.32 11.34
C GLN A 44 -10.33 -5.83 10.78
N ILE A 45 -9.74 -4.81 11.41
CA ILE A 45 -8.51 -4.16 10.97
C ILE A 45 -7.59 -4.01 12.19
N PRO A 46 -6.81 -5.06 12.53
CA PRO A 46 -5.93 -5.02 13.69
C PRO A 46 -4.69 -4.13 13.49
N TYR A 47 -4.27 -3.91 12.24
CA TYR A 47 -3.03 -3.20 11.89
C TYR A 47 -3.26 -2.12 10.81
N GLY A 48 -4.33 -1.33 10.99
CA GLY A 48 -4.73 -0.31 10.03
C GLY A 48 -3.90 0.97 10.10
N PHE A 49 -3.66 1.58 8.94
CA PHE A 49 -3.17 2.95 8.85
C PHE A 49 -3.79 3.64 7.64
N SER A 50 -3.81 4.97 7.68
CA SER A 50 -4.27 5.85 6.61
C SER A 50 -3.10 6.74 6.16
N ILE A 51 -3.03 7.05 4.87
CA ILE A 51 -2.07 7.97 4.23
C ILE A 51 -2.81 9.02 3.41
#